data_AF-A0A816ZAP6-F1
#
_entry.id   AF-A0A816ZAP6-F1
#
_cell.length_a   1.000
_cell.length_b   1.000
_cell.length_c   1.000
_cell.angle_alpha   90.00
_cell.angle_beta   90.00
_cell.angle_gamma   90.00
#
_symmetry.space_group_name_H-M   'P 1'
#
loop_
_entity.id
_entity.type
_entity.pdbx_description
1 polymer ?
#
loop_
_entity_poly.entity_id
_entity_poly.type
_entity_poly.pdbx_seq_one_letter_code
_entity_poly.pdbx_strand_id
1 'polypeptide(L)'
;MTRQIDFPTFFLTLSCADLRWKEFVDNFERPTGGIIKESYTFEEKTLLLRANPVLAARLFERRLTSLMNLFIKGGAWCLGKVKDWFSRIEMQLRGSPHSHMPIRVENAPKYNGPHTDEKTREAIVTFCDKYITTRFPSLNEDAELHNLIKEVQTHSRNHSKSCLKYNKTMCRFGFPRPVARRTFICEPLKINNDDDKQRLKNIKKILTEMKATMNVLEKEKNLSWSDFDDLLNKYNWSYDDYECALRVVHTRTIMIHKREPNARWVNQYNEEILRAWDANMDIEFVLDPYACAKYLMSYTTKPEREMSLLLEETHKECREGNMSVRDEMKKLSGTFFNHRQVSVQEAIYRATKMPLTYSSRGFLFVPSHSNSCKFLKPHNVLKDMDPNDENIYMSNLVDKYFDRPNEPEFDICMADFASEYEILSVNKKVKQPKTPIKRLQTLNFAIKKRCNHNAIIRYPYFNRETDTENYYQNLLSLYLPIRSRNELEKLYELFYQTGEIFDNRQQSIRKVKYIVYENQRKYEAHLKETDAMMSLFNKSTENVKEDEWSEIVANLEK
;
A
#
# COMPACT_ATOMS: atom_id res chain seq x y z
N MET A 1 3.09 -6.88 -6.23
CA MET A 1 3.11 -7.60 -4.94
C MET A 1 1.85 -8.43 -4.81
N THR A 2 0.66 -7.82 -4.73
CA THR A 2 -0.62 -8.53 -4.56
C THR A 2 -0.80 -9.74 -5.48
N ARG A 3 -0.58 -9.59 -6.79
CA ARG A 3 -0.66 -10.69 -7.78
C ARG A 3 0.24 -11.91 -7.49
N GLN A 4 1.37 -11.71 -6.81
CA GLN A 4 2.43 -12.72 -6.61
C GLN A 4 2.50 -13.29 -5.20
N ILE A 5 2.25 -12.46 -4.18
CA ILE A 5 2.54 -12.80 -2.78
C ILE A 5 1.35 -12.58 -1.86
N ASP A 6 0.14 -12.37 -2.40
CA ASP A 6 -1.14 -12.21 -1.68
C ASP A 6 -1.40 -10.77 -1.19
N PHE A 7 -2.56 -10.59 -0.57
CA PHE A 7 -3.06 -9.30 -0.13
C PHE A 7 -2.52 -8.88 1.25
N PRO A 8 -2.43 -7.57 1.53
CA PRO A 8 -2.06 -7.10 2.86
C PRO A 8 -3.13 -7.44 3.89
N THR A 9 -2.70 -7.63 5.14
CA THR A 9 -3.55 -7.87 6.31
C THR A 9 -3.99 -6.56 6.95
N PHE A 10 -3.03 -5.65 7.16
CA PHE A 10 -3.26 -4.34 7.75
C PHE A 10 -2.83 -3.23 6.79
N PHE A 11 -3.49 -2.09 6.89
CA PHE A 11 -3.00 -0.83 6.37
C PHE A 11 -2.67 0.09 7.54
N LEU A 12 -1.39 0.42 7.72
CA LEU A 12 -0.89 1.28 8.79
C LEU A 12 -0.42 2.61 8.19
N THR A 13 -0.90 3.72 8.74
CA THR A 13 -0.41 5.06 8.42
C THR A 13 0.25 5.68 9.65
N LEU A 14 1.39 6.36 9.45
CA LEU A 14 2.13 7.05 10.50
C LEU A 14 2.36 8.50 10.09
N SER A 15 1.88 9.43 10.92
CA SER A 15 2.10 10.87 10.74
C SER A 15 3.40 11.36 11.36
N CYS A 16 3.90 12.51 10.90
CA CYS A 16 5.02 13.19 11.54
C CYS A 16 4.52 14.17 12.62
N ALA A 17 5.12 14.11 13.80
CA ALA A 17 4.92 15.09 14.88
C ALA A 17 6.28 15.66 15.34
N ASP A 18 7.03 16.21 14.40
CA ASP A 18 8.35 16.82 14.60
C ASP A 18 8.41 17.85 15.74
N LEU A 19 7.37 18.69 15.90
CA LEU A 19 7.29 19.65 17.01
C LEU A 19 6.94 19.02 18.37
N ARG A 20 6.46 17.78 18.39
CA ARG A 20 6.12 17.05 19.62
C ARG A 20 7.32 16.30 20.17
N TRP A 21 8.05 15.62 19.30
CA TRP A 21 9.15 14.74 19.68
C TRP A 21 10.27 15.49 20.39
N LYS A 22 10.43 15.21 21.68
CA LYS A 22 11.46 15.85 22.52
C LYS A 22 12.86 15.63 21.96
N GLU A 23 13.10 14.49 21.33
CA GLU A 23 14.36 14.15 20.69
C GLU A 23 14.72 15.11 19.57
N PHE A 24 13.73 15.72 18.89
CA PHE A 24 14.03 16.75 17.88
C PHE A 24 14.75 17.95 18.51
N VAL A 25 14.19 18.46 19.62
CA VAL A 25 14.73 19.61 20.32
C VAL A 25 16.06 19.28 21.00
N ASP A 26 16.14 18.12 21.67
CA ASP A 26 17.36 17.67 22.34
C ASP A 26 18.52 17.47 21.34
N ASN A 27 18.26 16.94 20.14
CA ASN A 27 19.29 16.76 19.11
C ASN A 27 19.68 18.08 18.42
N PHE A 28 18.82 19.10 18.47
CA PHE A 28 19.14 20.42 17.93
C PHE A 28 20.04 21.22 18.88
N GLU A 29 19.72 21.26 20.18
CA GLU A 29 20.38 22.14 21.15
C GLU A 29 21.72 21.57 21.68
N ARG A 30 21.87 20.23 21.75
CA ARG A 30 23.13 19.62 22.23
C ARG A 30 24.37 20.02 21.43
N PRO A 31 24.35 20.00 20.08
CA PRO A 31 25.52 20.39 19.29
C PRO A 31 25.80 21.90 19.31
N THR A 32 24.80 22.73 19.56
CA THR A 32 24.94 24.20 19.61
C THR A 32 25.40 24.69 20.99
N GLY A 33 25.51 23.81 21.99
CA GLY A 33 25.80 24.18 23.38
C GLY A 33 24.65 24.90 24.07
N GLY A 34 23.44 24.81 23.52
CA GLY A 34 22.24 25.44 24.06
C GLY A 34 21.76 24.79 25.35
N ILE A 35 21.13 25.59 26.21
CA ILE A 35 20.50 25.10 27.44
C ILE A 35 19.19 24.42 27.06
N ILE A 36 19.11 23.10 27.28
CA ILE A 36 17.88 22.35 27.06
C ILE A 36 16.83 22.81 28.08
N LYS A 37 15.80 23.52 27.62
CA LYS A 37 14.67 23.93 28.45
C LYS A 37 13.77 22.73 28.78
N GLU A 38 13.10 22.77 29.93
CA GLU A 38 12.10 21.75 30.29
C GLU A 38 10.88 21.78 29.34
N SER A 39 10.54 22.97 28.83
CA SER A 39 9.46 23.18 27.87
C SER A 39 9.82 24.27 26.87
N TYR A 40 9.36 24.11 25.62
CA TYR A 40 9.52 25.09 24.54
C TYR A 40 8.16 25.51 24.02
N THR A 41 8.00 26.79 23.68
CA THR A 41 6.78 27.28 23.04
C THR A 41 6.66 26.76 21.60
N PHE A 42 5.46 26.89 21.02
CA PHE A 42 5.24 26.51 19.63
C PHE A 42 6.11 27.32 18.66
N GLU A 43 6.27 28.62 18.92
CA GLU A 43 7.09 29.53 18.13
C GLU A 43 8.57 29.14 18.17
N GLU A 44 9.10 28.83 19.36
CA GLU A 44 10.49 28.37 19.54
C GLU A 44 10.73 27.08 18.75
N LYS A 45 9.87 26.07 18.92
CA LYS A 45 9.98 24.80 18.19
C LYS A 45 9.93 24.99 16.67
N THR A 46 9.08 25.92 16.21
CA THR A 46 8.97 26.25 14.78
C THR A 46 10.24 26.92 14.26
N LEU A 47 10.88 27.79 15.05
CA LEU A 47 12.17 28.39 14.69
C LEU A 47 13.26 27.33 14.57
N LEU A 48 13.34 26.39 15.52
CA LEU A 48 14.29 25.27 15.46
C LEU A 48 14.07 24.39 14.22
N LEU A 49 12.80 24.08 13.90
CA LEU A 49 12.43 23.31 12.72
C LEU A 49 12.88 23.99 11.42
N ARG A 50 12.70 25.31 11.32
CA ARG A 50 13.13 26.10 10.16
C ARG A 50 14.65 26.23 10.08
N ALA A 51 15.32 26.29 11.22
CA ALA A 51 16.77 26.40 11.28
C ALA A 51 17.48 25.11 10.84
N ASN A 52 16.89 23.93 11.11
CA ASN A 52 17.46 22.65 10.67
C ASN A 52 16.40 21.63 10.19
N PRO A 53 15.84 21.84 8.99
CA PRO A 53 14.87 20.91 8.40
C PRO A 53 15.50 19.55 8.03
N VAL A 54 16.83 19.48 7.89
CA VAL A 54 17.56 18.23 7.64
C VAL A 54 17.47 17.30 8.84
N LEU A 55 17.61 17.85 10.05
CA LEU A 55 17.45 17.08 11.28
C LEU A 55 16.04 16.51 11.40
N ALA A 56 15.00 17.29 11.07
CA ALA A 56 13.62 16.83 11.14
C ALA A 56 13.34 15.68 10.17
N ALA A 57 13.77 15.83 8.90
CA ALA A 57 13.64 14.78 7.89
C ALA A 57 14.37 13.48 8.31
N ARG A 58 15.61 13.60 8.79
CA ARG A 58 16.39 12.45 9.27
C ARG A 58 15.80 11.81 10.52
N LEU A 59 15.28 12.60 11.45
CA LEU A 59 14.65 12.08 12.66
C LEU A 59 13.42 11.24 12.31
N PHE A 60 12.56 11.72 11.40
CA PHE A 60 11.42 10.94 10.93
C PHE A 60 11.85 9.59 10.33
N GLU A 61 12.84 9.60 9.42
CA GLU A 61 13.34 8.36 8.80
C GLU A 61 13.96 7.41 9.83
N ARG A 62 14.70 7.95 10.80
CA ARG A 62 15.30 7.17 11.87
C ARG A 62 14.24 6.56 12.77
N ARG A 63 13.22 7.32 13.16
CA ARG A 63 12.08 6.84 13.95
C ARG A 63 11.35 5.75 13.19
N LEU A 64 11.01 5.97 11.92
CA LEU A 64 10.31 5.00 11.08
C LEU A 64 11.09 3.69 10.97
N THR A 65 12.39 3.78 10.66
CA THR A 65 13.25 2.61 10.51
C THR A 65 13.43 1.86 11.83
N SER A 66 13.53 2.58 12.96
CA SER A 66 13.63 1.97 14.30
C SER A 66 12.32 1.30 14.70
N LEU A 67 11.18 1.96 14.51
CA LEU A 67 9.85 1.37 14.72
C LEU A 67 9.67 0.10 13.89
N MET A 68 10.03 0.15 12.61
CA MET A 68 9.97 -1.03 11.74
C MET A 68 10.84 -2.16 12.29
N ASN A 69 12.11 -1.88 12.61
CA ASN A 69 13.08 -2.90 13.04
C ASN A 69 12.83 -3.48 14.44
N LEU A 70 12.23 -2.72 15.35
CA LEU A 70 12.06 -3.12 16.75
C LEU A 70 10.64 -3.63 17.03
N PHE A 71 9.63 -2.89 16.57
CA PHE A 71 8.22 -3.13 16.92
C PHE A 71 7.49 -3.95 15.86
N ILE A 72 7.63 -3.58 14.58
CA ILE A 72 6.79 -4.17 13.50
C ILE A 72 7.35 -5.50 13.00
N LYS A 73 8.62 -5.54 12.54
CA LYS A 73 9.29 -6.77 12.07
C LYS A 73 10.36 -7.30 13.01
N GLY A 74 10.64 -6.57 14.10
CA GLY A 74 11.51 -7.01 15.18
C GLY A 74 10.85 -8.07 16.06
N GLY A 75 11.49 -8.45 17.16
CA GLY A 75 10.97 -9.49 18.06
C GLY A 75 9.69 -9.12 18.81
N ALA A 76 9.30 -7.84 18.87
CA ALA A 76 8.10 -7.42 19.60
C ALA A 76 6.79 -7.84 18.90
N TRP A 77 6.80 -7.94 17.57
CA TRP A 77 5.66 -8.39 16.76
C TRP A 77 4.33 -7.74 17.16
N CYS A 78 4.30 -6.40 17.26
CA CYS A 78 3.11 -5.64 17.71
C CYS A 78 1.88 -5.84 16.81
N LEU A 79 2.06 -6.38 15.60
CA LEU A 79 1.00 -6.74 14.65
C LEU A 79 0.99 -8.25 14.31
N GLY A 80 1.72 -9.06 15.08
CA GLY A 80 2.09 -10.42 14.73
C GLY A 80 3.34 -10.49 13.86
N LYS A 81 3.73 -11.70 13.46
CA LYS A 81 4.94 -11.93 12.67
C LYS A 81 4.74 -11.45 11.24
N VAL A 82 5.34 -10.29 10.91
CA VAL A 82 5.24 -9.68 9.59
C VAL A 82 6.04 -10.48 8.55
N LYS A 83 5.36 -10.92 7.50
CA LYS A 83 5.97 -11.67 6.38
C LYS A 83 6.42 -10.73 5.27
N ASP A 84 5.57 -9.78 4.90
CA ASP A 84 5.80 -8.86 3.80
C ASP A 84 5.24 -7.48 4.12
N TRP A 85 5.91 -6.43 3.64
CA TRP A 85 5.47 -5.06 3.89
C TRP A 85 5.99 -4.14 2.79
N PHE A 86 5.29 -3.03 2.60
CA PHE A 86 5.71 -1.92 1.76
C PHE A 86 5.42 -0.62 2.50
N SER A 87 6.23 0.41 2.30
CA SER A 87 5.99 1.74 2.83
C SER A 87 6.21 2.77 1.71
N ARG A 88 5.25 3.68 1.56
CA ARG A 88 5.37 4.88 0.72
C ARG A 88 5.42 6.10 1.63
N ILE A 89 6.46 6.91 1.46
CA ILE A 89 6.54 8.23 2.09
C ILE A 89 5.82 9.25 1.19
N GLU A 90 4.73 9.81 1.70
CA GLU A 90 4.01 10.95 1.12
C GLU A 90 4.43 12.23 1.88
N MET A 91 4.71 13.30 1.16
CA MET A 91 4.91 14.62 1.76
C MET A 91 3.56 15.32 1.75
N GLN A 92 2.96 15.51 2.93
CA GLN A 92 1.67 16.18 3.00
C GLN A 92 1.79 17.66 2.65
N LEU A 93 0.65 18.34 2.43
CA LEU A 93 0.59 19.78 2.14
C LEU A 93 1.30 20.65 3.20
N ARG A 94 1.44 20.16 4.44
CA ARG A 94 2.22 20.83 5.51
C ARG A 94 3.73 20.66 5.35
N GLY A 95 4.17 19.87 4.38
CA GLY A 95 5.55 19.58 4.03
C GLY A 95 6.16 18.38 4.75
N SER A 96 5.57 17.91 5.86
CA SER A 96 6.10 16.82 6.67
C SER A 96 5.74 15.42 6.12
N PRO A 97 6.64 14.44 6.26
CA PRO A 97 6.47 13.09 5.73
C PRO A 97 5.40 12.29 6.47
N HIS A 98 4.72 11.43 5.74
CA HIS A 98 3.75 10.45 6.22
C HIS A 98 4.08 9.11 5.61
N SER A 99 4.06 8.05 6.42
CA SER A 99 4.31 6.69 5.94
C SER A 99 2.99 5.96 5.76
N HIS A 100 2.72 5.47 4.55
CA HIS A 100 1.57 4.63 4.24
C HIS A 100 2.03 3.20 3.98
N MET A 101 1.52 2.24 4.76
CA MET A 101 2.10 0.91 4.84
C MET A 101 1.06 -0.21 4.76
N PRO A 102 0.89 -0.87 3.60
CA PRO A 102 0.28 -2.19 3.56
C PRO A 102 1.25 -3.23 4.17
N ILE A 103 0.75 -3.99 5.15
CA ILE A 103 1.51 -4.98 5.92
C ILE A 103 0.81 -6.33 5.85
N ARG A 104 1.55 -7.39 5.52
CA ARG A 104 1.09 -8.78 5.53
C ARG A 104 1.65 -9.51 6.75
N VAL A 105 0.75 -10.09 7.53
CA VAL A 105 1.07 -10.87 8.72
C VAL A 105 0.98 -12.36 8.42
N GLU A 106 1.87 -13.16 8.98
CA GLU A 106 1.87 -14.61 8.86
C GLU A 106 0.64 -15.21 9.57
N ASN A 107 -0.03 -16.17 8.91
CA ASN A 107 -1.21 -16.88 9.42
C ASN A 107 -2.39 -15.99 9.85
N ALA A 108 -2.47 -14.76 9.36
CA ALA A 108 -3.64 -13.92 9.57
C ALA A 108 -4.88 -14.52 8.86
N PRO A 109 -6.07 -14.46 9.49
CA PRO A 109 -7.31 -14.90 8.86
C PRO A 109 -7.61 -14.01 7.65
N LYS A 110 -8.31 -14.56 6.66
CA LYS A 110 -8.61 -13.86 5.40
C LYS A 110 -10.10 -13.73 5.18
N TYR A 111 -10.49 -12.53 4.78
CA TYR A 111 -11.84 -12.29 4.31
C TYR A 111 -11.94 -12.64 2.82
N ASN A 112 -12.80 -13.61 2.48
CA ASN A 112 -13.01 -14.11 1.12
C ASN A 112 -14.34 -13.60 0.55
N GLY A 113 -14.74 -12.38 0.92
CA GLY A 113 -16.01 -11.81 0.48
C GLY A 113 -17.22 -12.52 1.10
N PRO A 114 -18.38 -12.51 0.41
CA PRO A 114 -19.63 -13.09 0.91
C PRO A 114 -19.57 -14.61 1.18
N HIS A 115 -18.56 -15.32 0.66
CA HIS A 115 -18.36 -16.75 0.86
C HIS A 115 -17.54 -17.09 2.10
N THR A 116 -17.07 -16.09 2.85
CA THR A 116 -16.43 -16.30 4.15
C THR A 116 -17.41 -17.03 5.06
N ASP A 117 -16.98 -18.08 5.77
CA ASP A 117 -17.81 -18.77 6.76
C ASP A 117 -17.82 -18.00 8.10
N GLU A 118 -18.79 -18.30 8.97
CA GLU A 118 -18.95 -17.56 10.22
C GLU A 118 -17.77 -17.73 11.18
N LYS A 119 -17.19 -18.94 11.26
CA LYS A 119 -16.01 -19.20 12.09
C LYS A 119 -14.81 -18.36 11.63
N THR A 120 -14.64 -18.20 10.32
CA THR A 120 -13.62 -17.31 9.76
C THR A 120 -13.92 -15.83 10.07
N ARG A 121 -15.18 -15.38 10.02
CA ARG A 121 -15.56 -14.03 10.44
C ARG A 121 -15.22 -13.76 11.91
N GLU A 122 -15.57 -14.68 12.79
CA GLU A 122 -15.24 -14.61 14.23
C GLU A 122 -13.73 -14.58 14.46
N ALA A 123 -12.97 -15.39 13.71
CA ALA A 123 -11.51 -15.39 13.77
C ALA A 123 -10.91 -14.05 13.30
N ILE A 124 -11.47 -13.44 12.25
CA ILE A 124 -11.07 -12.09 11.79
C ILE A 124 -11.32 -11.06 12.90
N VAL A 125 -12.53 -11.05 13.48
CA VAL A 125 -12.90 -10.12 14.55
C VAL A 125 -11.95 -10.26 15.74
N THR A 126 -11.73 -11.49 16.21
CA THR A 126 -10.80 -11.79 17.32
C THR A 126 -9.37 -11.35 17.01
N PHE A 127 -8.92 -11.60 15.78
CA PHE A 127 -7.60 -11.17 15.32
C PHE A 127 -7.48 -9.64 15.28
N CYS A 128 -8.53 -8.93 14.87
CA CYS A 128 -8.54 -7.47 14.84
C CYS A 128 -8.53 -6.89 16.25
N ASP A 129 -9.39 -7.38 17.14
CA ASP A 129 -9.48 -6.91 18.54
C ASP A 129 -8.17 -7.14 19.31
N LYS A 130 -7.35 -8.11 18.89
CA LYS A 130 -6.00 -8.33 19.43
C LYS A 130 -5.04 -7.17 19.13
N TYR A 131 -5.12 -6.57 17.93
CA TYR A 131 -4.11 -5.62 17.44
C TYR A 131 -4.63 -4.19 17.24
N ILE A 132 -5.94 -4.01 17.19
CA ILE A 132 -6.62 -2.73 16.93
C ILE A 132 -7.59 -2.48 18.06
N THR A 133 -7.50 -1.30 18.67
CA THR A 133 -8.39 -0.87 19.74
C THR A 133 -8.87 0.56 19.51
N THR A 134 -9.95 0.89 20.20
CA THR A 134 -10.50 2.25 20.29
C THR A 134 -10.57 2.73 21.73
N ARG A 135 -9.99 1.96 22.67
CA ARG A 135 -10.04 2.22 24.12
C ARG A 135 -9.59 3.63 24.42
N PHE A 136 -10.31 4.32 25.30
CA PHE A 136 -9.88 5.60 25.86
C PHE A 136 -9.84 5.47 27.39
N PRO A 137 -8.71 5.00 27.96
CA PRO A 137 -8.63 4.67 29.38
C PRO A 137 -8.79 5.94 30.23
N SER A 138 -9.23 5.76 31.47
CA SER A 138 -9.24 6.88 32.43
C SER A 138 -7.82 7.25 32.87
N LEU A 139 -7.65 8.44 33.45
CA LEU A 139 -6.37 8.87 34.01
C LEU A 139 -5.85 7.94 35.13
N ASN A 140 -6.76 7.29 35.86
CA ASN A 140 -6.39 6.37 36.94
C ASN A 140 -5.98 4.98 36.42
N GLU A 141 -6.49 4.59 35.26
CA GLU A 141 -6.14 3.31 34.63
C GLU A 141 -4.80 3.40 33.90
N ASP A 142 -4.62 4.45 33.10
CA ASP A 142 -3.41 4.63 32.29
C ASP A 142 -3.24 6.10 31.88
N ALA A 143 -2.60 6.89 32.75
CA ALA A 143 -2.39 8.32 32.53
C ALA A 143 -1.58 8.62 31.26
N GLU A 144 -0.56 7.78 30.96
CA GLU A 144 0.29 7.96 29.79
C GLU A 144 -0.51 7.78 28.49
N LEU A 145 -1.23 6.67 28.37
CA LEU A 145 -2.03 6.37 27.19
C LEU A 145 -3.21 7.33 27.05
N HIS A 146 -3.85 7.71 28.16
CA HIS A 146 -4.90 8.72 28.17
C HIS A 146 -4.42 10.03 27.53
N ASN A 147 -3.27 10.54 27.98
CA ASN A 147 -2.71 11.79 27.46
C ASN A 147 -2.32 11.64 25.99
N LEU A 148 -1.69 10.54 25.62
CA LEU A 148 -1.29 10.27 24.25
C LEU A 148 -2.50 10.25 23.30
N ILE A 149 -3.56 9.52 23.65
CA ILE A 149 -4.78 9.46 22.85
C ILE A 149 -5.43 10.83 22.72
N LYS A 150 -5.54 11.55 23.84
CA LYS A 150 -6.13 12.88 23.88
C LYS A 150 -5.37 13.87 22.98
N GLU A 151 -4.05 13.78 22.94
CA GLU A 151 -3.19 14.74 22.24
C GLU A 151 -3.00 14.42 20.75
N VAL A 152 -2.86 13.14 20.38
CA VAL A 152 -2.50 12.76 18.99
C VAL A 152 -3.48 11.80 18.32
N GLN A 153 -4.38 11.15 19.04
CA GLN A 153 -5.27 10.12 18.47
C GLN A 153 -6.76 10.51 18.48
N THR A 154 -7.10 11.66 19.06
CA THR A 154 -8.47 12.17 19.14
C THR A 154 -8.74 13.18 18.04
N HIS A 155 -9.76 12.92 17.21
CA HIS A 155 -10.20 13.83 16.17
C HIS A 155 -10.87 15.08 16.77
N SER A 156 -10.59 16.24 16.19
CA SER A 156 -11.10 17.52 16.71
C SER A 156 -12.59 17.70 16.43
N ARG A 157 -13.37 18.00 17.48
CA ARG A 157 -14.80 18.35 17.41
C ARG A 157 -15.10 19.61 16.58
N ASN A 158 -14.10 20.47 16.38
CA ASN A 158 -14.30 21.69 15.61
C ASN A 158 -14.33 21.43 14.09
N HIS A 159 -13.79 20.28 13.65
CA HIS A 159 -13.60 19.88 12.25
C HIS A 159 -12.80 20.89 11.42
N SER A 160 -11.67 20.47 10.87
CA SER A 160 -10.86 21.30 9.98
C SER A 160 -11.51 21.44 8.59
N LYS A 161 -11.13 22.48 7.83
CA LYS A 161 -11.53 22.66 6.42
C LYS A 161 -11.23 21.41 5.57
N SER A 162 -10.16 20.68 5.87
CA SER A 162 -9.83 19.42 5.18
C SER A 162 -10.75 18.26 5.53
N CYS A 163 -11.28 18.20 6.76
CA CYS A 163 -12.30 17.20 7.11
C CYS A 163 -13.65 17.51 6.43
N LEU A 164 -13.97 18.80 6.26
CA LEU A 164 -15.20 19.27 5.60
C LEU A 164 -15.02 19.58 4.10
N LYS A 165 -13.99 18.99 3.46
CA LYS A 165 -13.57 19.33 2.10
C LYS A 165 -14.69 19.19 1.07
N TYR A 166 -15.49 18.14 1.19
CA TYR A 166 -16.53 17.80 0.21
C TYR A 166 -17.94 18.23 0.66
N ASN A 167 -18.15 18.35 1.98
CA ASN A 167 -19.40 18.79 2.54
C ASN A 167 -19.14 19.57 3.85
N LYS A 168 -19.79 20.72 4.00
CA LYS A 168 -19.63 21.61 5.16
C LYS A 168 -20.22 21.06 6.46
N THR A 169 -21.18 20.13 6.37
CA THR A 169 -21.90 19.58 7.53
C THR A 169 -21.46 18.17 7.89
N MET A 170 -20.72 17.48 7.01
CA MET A 170 -20.32 16.08 7.20
C MET A 170 -18.80 15.95 7.25
N CYS A 171 -18.27 15.29 8.29
CA CYS A 171 -16.84 14.96 8.28
C CYS A 171 -16.60 13.78 7.36
N ARG A 172 -15.71 13.94 6.38
CA ARG A 172 -15.32 12.87 5.44
C ARG A 172 -14.73 11.62 6.09
N PHE A 173 -14.36 11.71 7.36
CA PHE A 173 -13.77 10.64 8.15
C PHE A 173 -14.80 9.94 9.06
N GLY A 174 -16.10 10.26 8.96
CA GLY A 174 -17.13 9.58 9.75
C GLY A 174 -17.13 9.89 11.24
N PHE A 175 -16.58 11.03 11.65
CA PHE A 175 -16.63 11.48 13.05
C PHE A 175 -17.88 12.30 13.34
N PRO A 176 -18.52 12.10 14.51
CA PRO A 176 -18.23 11.10 15.56
C PRO A 176 -18.47 9.65 15.07
N ARG A 177 -17.61 8.70 15.45
CA ARG A 177 -17.74 7.28 15.07
C ARG A 177 -18.91 6.59 15.82
N PRO A 178 -19.52 5.53 15.25
CA PRO A 178 -20.63 4.82 15.90
C PRO A 178 -20.19 4.13 17.20
N VAL A 179 -21.09 4.07 18.19
CA VAL A 179 -20.91 3.27 19.40
C VAL A 179 -21.09 1.80 19.03
N ALA A 180 -20.30 0.90 19.61
CA ALA A 180 -20.47 -0.53 19.37
C ALA A 180 -20.02 -1.34 20.59
N ARG A 181 -20.86 -2.24 21.07
CA ARG A 181 -20.53 -3.14 22.20
C ARG A 181 -19.48 -4.19 21.84
N ARG A 182 -19.35 -4.51 20.55
CA ARG A 182 -18.41 -5.49 19.99
C ARG A 182 -17.95 -5.08 18.59
N THR A 183 -16.85 -5.67 18.13
CA THR A 183 -16.38 -5.53 16.75
C THR A 183 -17.15 -6.47 15.83
N PHE A 184 -17.47 -6.01 14.62
CA PHE A 184 -18.12 -6.84 13.60
C PHE A 184 -17.85 -6.33 12.17
N ILE A 185 -18.01 -7.23 11.20
CA ILE A 185 -17.94 -6.92 9.77
C ILE A 185 -19.34 -6.52 9.29
N CYS A 186 -19.47 -5.36 8.66
CA CYS A 186 -20.65 -4.95 7.92
C CYS A 186 -20.51 -5.41 6.47
N GLU A 187 -21.56 -6.03 5.93
CA GLU A 187 -21.64 -6.43 4.54
C GLU A 187 -22.93 -5.84 3.94
N PRO A 188 -22.95 -5.42 2.67
CA PRO A 188 -24.16 -4.94 2.03
C PRO A 188 -25.27 -6.00 2.09
N LEU A 189 -26.45 -5.62 2.55
CA LEU A 189 -27.60 -6.53 2.61
C LEU A 189 -27.94 -7.07 1.21
N LYS A 190 -28.08 -8.39 1.11
CA LYS A 190 -28.72 -9.05 -0.03
C LYS A 190 -30.21 -9.16 0.25
N ILE A 191 -31.04 -8.60 -0.63
CA ILE A 191 -32.50 -8.71 -0.54
C ILE A 191 -32.91 -9.92 -1.37
N ASN A 192 -33.25 -11.03 -0.72
CA ASN A 192 -33.58 -12.27 -1.40
C ASN A 192 -35.08 -12.62 -1.32
N ASN A 193 -35.78 -12.15 -0.29
CA ASN A 193 -37.19 -12.44 -0.06
C ASN A 193 -37.98 -11.19 0.43
N ASP A 194 -39.30 -11.35 0.60
CA ASP A 194 -40.15 -10.25 1.08
C ASP A 194 -39.92 -9.91 2.56
N ASP A 195 -39.44 -10.86 3.36
CA ASP A 195 -39.03 -10.62 4.75
C ASP A 195 -37.82 -9.68 4.83
N ASP A 196 -36.83 -9.85 3.95
CA ASP A 196 -35.67 -8.96 3.82
C ASP A 196 -36.11 -7.55 3.43
N LYS A 197 -37.12 -7.43 2.56
CA LYS A 197 -37.70 -6.12 2.19
C LYS A 197 -38.39 -5.46 3.38
N GLN A 198 -39.16 -6.22 4.15
CA GLN A 198 -39.86 -5.70 5.33
C GLN A 198 -38.87 -5.31 6.42
N ARG A 199 -37.83 -6.12 6.67
CA ARG A 199 -36.72 -5.81 7.56
C ARG A 199 -35.99 -4.54 7.12
N LEU A 200 -35.71 -4.38 5.82
CA LEU A 200 -35.09 -3.17 5.28
C LEU A 200 -35.99 -1.94 5.47
N LYS A 201 -37.31 -2.08 5.33
CA LYS A 201 -38.27 -0.98 5.59
C LYS A 201 -38.21 -0.52 7.05
N ASN A 202 -38.16 -1.46 8.00
CA ASN A 202 -38.01 -1.17 9.41
C ASN A 202 -36.65 -0.51 9.71
N ILE A 203 -35.56 -1.02 9.14
CA ILE A 203 -34.22 -0.44 9.31
C ILE A 203 -34.13 0.96 8.72
N LYS A 204 -34.75 1.23 7.56
CA LYS A 204 -34.81 2.59 7.00
C LYS A 204 -35.53 3.57 7.92
N LYS A 205 -36.55 3.12 8.66
CA LYS A 205 -37.21 3.93 9.69
C LYS A 205 -36.22 4.27 10.81
N ILE A 206 -35.52 3.26 11.34
CA ILE A 206 -34.48 3.45 12.38
C ILE A 206 -33.40 4.41 11.90
N LEU A 207 -32.86 4.24 10.68
CA LEU A 207 -31.84 5.13 10.13
C LEU A 207 -32.31 6.59 10.01
N THR A 208 -33.59 6.79 9.66
CA THR A 208 -34.18 8.13 9.58
C THR A 208 -34.26 8.78 10.96
N GLU A 209 -34.68 8.01 11.96
CA GLU A 209 -34.74 8.48 13.35
C GLU A 209 -33.34 8.68 13.94
N MET A 210 -32.36 7.82 13.67
CA MET A 210 -30.95 8.00 14.04
C MET A 210 -30.41 9.31 13.49
N LYS A 211 -30.67 9.63 12.22
CA LYS A 211 -30.24 10.87 11.59
C LYS A 211 -30.79 12.12 12.28
N ALA A 212 -32.00 12.04 12.84
CA ALA A 212 -32.61 13.15 13.56
C ALA A 212 -32.07 13.33 15.00
N THR A 213 -31.37 12.32 15.54
CA THR A 213 -31.21 12.18 17.01
C THR A 213 -29.77 11.98 17.46
N MET A 214 -28.90 11.40 16.62
CA MET A 214 -27.51 11.10 16.99
C MET A 214 -26.69 12.36 17.31
N ASN A 215 -27.04 13.52 16.75
CA ASN A 215 -26.43 14.80 17.10
C ASN A 215 -26.73 15.25 18.55
N VAL A 216 -27.79 14.73 19.19
CA VAL A 216 -28.12 15.06 20.58
C VAL A 216 -26.99 14.63 21.51
N LEU A 217 -26.34 13.50 21.22
CA LEU A 217 -25.21 13.00 21.99
C LEU A 217 -23.98 13.92 21.90
N GLU A 218 -23.88 14.80 20.91
CA GLU A 218 -22.71 15.68 20.77
C GLU A 218 -22.67 16.82 21.79
N LYS A 219 -23.80 17.13 22.41
CA LYS A 219 -23.87 18.14 23.48
C LYS A 219 -23.19 17.64 24.75
N GLU A 220 -23.18 16.33 24.97
CA GLU A 220 -22.57 15.70 26.13
C GLU A 220 -21.07 15.46 25.93
N LYS A 221 -20.27 16.05 26.82
CA LYS A 221 -18.80 15.92 26.74
C LYS A 221 -18.31 14.55 27.18
N ASN A 222 -18.96 13.96 28.18
CA ASN A 222 -18.60 12.69 28.80
C ASN A 222 -19.77 11.72 28.72
N LEU A 223 -19.91 11.03 27.59
CA LEU A 223 -20.95 10.03 27.40
C LEU A 223 -20.57 8.70 28.07
N SER A 224 -21.51 8.15 28.81
CA SER A 224 -21.45 6.82 29.41
C SER A 224 -22.33 5.82 28.63
N TRP A 225 -22.24 4.54 29.00
CA TRP A 225 -23.15 3.51 28.50
C TRP A 225 -24.61 3.78 28.90
N SER A 226 -24.85 4.31 30.10
CA SER A 226 -26.19 4.68 30.56
C SER A 226 -26.82 5.73 29.66
N ASP A 227 -26.08 6.79 29.29
CA ASP A 227 -26.58 7.84 28.39
C ASP A 227 -26.94 7.29 27.01
N PHE A 228 -26.13 6.33 26.52
CA PHE A 228 -26.40 5.68 25.24
C PHE A 228 -27.62 4.75 25.31
N ASP A 229 -27.74 3.96 26.37
CA ASP A 229 -28.88 3.07 26.58
C ASP A 229 -30.18 3.87 26.80
N ASP A 230 -30.13 5.01 27.49
CA ASP A 230 -31.26 5.93 27.64
C ASP A 230 -31.70 6.53 26.30
N LEU A 231 -30.76 6.82 25.39
CA LEU A 231 -31.09 7.23 24.02
C LEU A 231 -31.81 6.11 23.28
N LEU A 232 -31.31 4.87 23.34
CA LEU A 232 -31.96 3.72 22.69
C LEU A 232 -33.38 3.52 23.23
N ASN A 233 -33.56 3.58 24.55
CA ASN A 233 -34.86 3.45 25.21
C ASN A 233 -35.83 4.58 24.80
N LYS A 234 -35.34 5.82 24.71
CA LYS A 234 -36.14 6.98 24.28
C LYS A 234 -36.75 6.80 22.89
N TYR A 235 -36.05 6.12 21.99
CA TYR A 235 -36.53 5.83 20.62
C TYR A 235 -37.08 4.40 20.47
N ASN A 236 -37.21 3.66 21.58
CA ASN A 236 -37.72 2.29 21.61
C ASN A 236 -36.96 1.35 20.68
N TRP A 237 -35.62 1.46 20.67
CA TRP A 237 -34.73 0.55 19.96
C TRP A 237 -34.05 -0.40 20.94
N SER A 238 -33.93 -1.67 20.57
CA SER A 238 -32.94 -2.54 21.20
C SER A 238 -31.54 -2.23 20.65
N TYR A 239 -30.50 -2.68 21.35
CA TYR A 239 -29.14 -2.61 20.79
C TYR A 239 -29.02 -3.43 19.50
N ASP A 240 -29.75 -4.55 19.38
CA ASP A 240 -29.74 -5.37 18.17
C ASP A 240 -30.37 -4.65 16.97
N ASP A 241 -31.42 -3.85 17.20
CA ASP A 241 -32.00 -2.98 16.17
C ASP A 241 -30.98 -1.94 15.68
N TYR A 242 -30.27 -1.30 16.61
CA TYR A 242 -29.21 -0.34 16.32
C TYR A 242 -28.03 -0.98 15.58
N GLU A 243 -27.51 -2.12 16.06
CA GLU A 243 -26.42 -2.84 15.40
C GLU A 243 -26.84 -3.30 14.00
N CYS A 244 -28.09 -3.77 13.86
CA CYS A 244 -28.64 -4.11 12.55
C CYS A 244 -28.68 -2.88 11.64
N ALA A 245 -29.08 -1.70 12.12
CA ALA A 245 -29.06 -0.47 11.34
C ALA A 245 -27.64 -0.08 10.88
N LEU A 246 -26.63 -0.21 11.76
CA LEU A 246 -25.22 0.00 11.40
C LEU A 246 -24.75 -0.96 10.31
N ARG A 247 -25.21 -2.22 10.29
CA ARG A 247 -24.86 -3.17 9.23
C ARG A 247 -25.42 -2.79 7.86
N VAL A 248 -26.52 -2.04 7.83
CA VAL A 248 -27.23 -1.66 6.60
C VAL A 248 -26.81 -0.30 6.07
N VAL A 249 -26.40 0.63 6.93
CA VAL A 249 -26.05 2.00 6.50
C VAL A 249 -24.89 2.01 5.50
N HIS A 250 -23.98 1.05 5.63
CA HIS A 250 -22.79 0.96 4.78
C HIS A 250 -23.07 0.17 3.50
N THR A 251 -22.81 0.79 2.35
CA THR A 251 -22.93 0.13 1.04
C THR A 251 -21.69 -0.66 0.65
N ARG A 252 -20.64 -0.59 1.48
CA ARG A 252 -19.37 -1.31 1.32
C ARG A 252 -19.13 -2.25 2.48
N THR A 253 -18.32 -3.27 2.23
CA THR A 253 -17.80 -4.11 3.30
C THR A 253 -16.82 -3.32 4.16
N ILE A 254 -17.15 -3.12 5.43
CA ILE A 254 -16.31 -2.40 6.38
C ILE A 254 -16.25 -3.11 7.73
N MET A 255 -15.27 -2.77 8.55
CA MET A 255 -15.18 -3.22 9.94
C MET A 255 -15.66 -2.10 10.87
N ILE A 256 -16.63 -2.41 11.72
CA ILE A 256 -16.99 -1.57 12.87
C ILE A 256 -16.29 -2.14 14.09
N HIS A 257 -15.42 -1.34 14.70
CA HIS A 257 -14.72 -1.73 15.92
C HIS A 257 -15.58 -1.48 17.15
N LYS A 258 -15.45 -2.36 18.16
CA LYS A 258 -15.94 -2.11 19.52
C LYS A 258 -15.51 -0.71 19.95
N ARG A 259 -16.47 0.07 20.42
CA ARG A 259 -16.26 1.49 20.76
C ARG A 259 -17.20 1.93 21.85
N GLU A 260 -16.61 2.46 22.91
CA GLU A 260 -17.34 3.04 24.04
C GLU A 260 -17.86 4.45 23.70
N PRO A 261 -18.95 4.90 24.35
CA PRO A 261 -19.54 6.22 24.08
C PRO A 261 -18.58 7.40 24.26
N ASN A 262 -17.62 7.32 25.18
CA ASN A 262 -16.58 8.33 25.39
C ASN A 262 -15.49 8.33 24.30
N ALA A 263 -15.34 7.23 23.55
CA ALA A 263 -14.29 7.01 22.56
C ALA A 263 -14.75 7.27 21.11
N ARG A 264 -15.94 7.84 20.90
CA ARG A 264 -16.50 8.17 19.56
C ARG A 264 -15.62 9.10 18.74
N TRP A 265 -14.73 9.84 19.38
CA TRP A 265 -13.80 10.78 18.75
C TRP A 265 -12.38 10.25 18.61
N VAL A 266 -12.10 9.02 19.06
CA VAL A 266 -10.76 8.41 19.01
C VAL A 266 -10.59 7.63 17.70
N ASN A 267 -9.52 7.86 16.94
CA ASN A 267 -9.18 6.98 15.81
C ASN A 267 -8.73 5.61 16.32
N GLN A 268 -9.04 4.54 15.59
CA GLN A 268 -8.53 3.21 15.93
C GLN A 268 -7.00 3.17 15.87
N TYR A 269 -6.38 2.49 16.84
CA TYR A 269 -4.92 2.46 16.99
C TYR A 269 -4.43 1.11 17.51
N ASN A 270 -3.12 0.87 17.39
CA ASN A 270 -2.43 -0.19 18.11
C ASN A 270 -1.68 0.44 19.29
N GLU A 271 -1.91 -0.06 20.50
CA GLU A 271 -1.40 0.57 21.73
C GLU A 271 0.13 0.64 21.77
N GLU A 272 0.82 -0.46 21.46
CA GLU A 272 2.28 -0.52 21.48
C GLU A 272 2.91 0.40 20.42
N ILE A 273 2.35 0.41 19.21
CA ILE A 273 2.81 1.30 18.12
C ILE A 273 2.55 2.76 18.48
N LEU A 274 1.38 3.09 19.05
CA LEU A 274 1.05 4.47 19.39
C LEU A 274 2.05 5.02 20.42
N ARG A 275 2.33 4.25 21.49
CA ARG A 275 3.33 4.61 22.51
C ARG A 275 4.73 4.79 21.92
N ALA A 276 5.15 3.85 21.07
CA ALA A 276 6.48 3.91 20.45
C ALA A 276 6.61 5.05 19.43
N TRP A 277 5.53 5.36 18.71
CA TRP A 277 5.52 6.35 17.64
C TRP A 277 5.36 7.78 18.17
N ASP A 278 4.57 7.97 19.23
CA ASP A 278 4.26 9.26 19.84
C ASP A 278 3.79 10.31 18.83
N ALA A 279 2.92 9.89 17.91
CA ALA A 279 2.22 10.75 16.96
C ALA A 279 0.96 10.03 16.46
N ASN A 280 0.11 10.74 15.71
CA ASN A 280 -1.08 10.14 15.13
C ASN A 280 -0.69 8.95 14.23
N MET A 281 -1.40 7.85 14.39
CA MET A 281 -1.31 6.67 13.55
C MET A 281 -2.71 6.16 13.22
N ASP A 282 -2.90 5.54 12.07
CA ASP A 282 -4.16 4.87 11.74
C ASP A 282 -3.87 3.43 11.33
N ILE A 283 -4.62 2.47 11.84
CA ILE A 283 -4.50 1.06 11.46
C ILE A 283 -5.87 0.48 11.11
N GLU A 284 -5.94 -0.23 9.99
CA GLU A 284 -7.17 -0.88 9.55
C GLU A 284 -6.87 -2.29 9.07
N PHE A 285 -7.78 -3.23 9.36
CA PHE A 285 -7.76 -4.55 8.76
C PHE A 285 -8.30 -4.47 7.33
N VAL A 286 -7.57 -5.03 6.37
CA VAL A 286 -7.91 -4.91 4.96
C VAL A 286 -8.97 -5.95 4.58
N LEU A 287 -10.21 -5.49 4.43
CA LEU A 287 -11.33 -6.30 3.91
C LEU A 287 -11.46 -6.23 2.38
N ASP A 288 -10.99 -5.13 1.77
CA ASP A 288 -10.95 -4.95 0.31
C ASP A 288 -9.51 -4.61 -0.14
N PRO A 289 -8.75 -5.60 -0.61
CA PRO A 289 -7.39 -5.39 -1.08
C PRO A 289 -7.26 -4.49 -2.31
N TYR A 290 -8.28 -4.44 -3.18
CA TYR A 290 -8.24 -3.57 -4.35
C TYR A 290 -8.46 -2.11 -3.94
N ALA A 291 -9.40 -1.85 -3.03
CA ALA A 291 -9.57 -0.54 -2.43
C ALA A 291 -8.27 -0.08 -1.74
N CYS A 292 -7.61 -0.96 -0.99
CA CYS A 292 -6.29 -0.70 -0.39
C CYS A 292 -5.23 -0.33 -1.44
N ALA A 293 -5.15 -1.06 -2.56
CA ALA A 293 -4.20 -0.79 -3.63
C ALA A 293 -4.49 0.56 -4.31
N LYS A 294 -5.75 0.85 -4.61
CA LYS A 294 -6.19 2.13 -5.18
C LYS A 294 -5.90 3.30 -4.23
N TYR A 295 -6.12 3.10 -2.94
CA TYR A 295 -5.81 4.09 -1.91
C TYR A 295 -4.31 4.41 -1.85
N LEU A 296 -3.45 3.39 -1.82
CA LEU A 296 -2.00 3.58 -1.88
C LEU A 296 -1.54 4.26 -3.19
N MET A 297 -2.14 3.89 -4.33
CA MET A 297 -1.88 4.57 -5.60
C MET A 297 -2.22 6.05 -5.52
N SER A 298 -3.35 6.41 -4.91
CA SER A 298 -3.78 7.82 -4.81
C SER A 298 -2.75 8.71 -4.11
N TYR A 299 -2.05 8.19 -3.09
CA TYR A 299 -0.95 8.89 -2.42
C TYR A 299 0.34 8.88 -3.23
N THR A 300 0.59 7.81 -3.98
CA THR A 300 1.77 7.72 -4.83
C THR A 300 1.71 8.72 -5.98
N THR A 301 0.51 8.96 -6.52
CA THR A 301 0.26 9.83 -7.68
C THR A 301 -0.29 11.22 -7.32
N LYS A 302 -0.31 11.58 -6.03
CA LYS A 302 -0.95 12.82 -5.58
C LYS A 302 -0.25 14.08 -6.11
N PRO A 303 1.10 14.19 -6.03
CA PRO A 303 1.81 15.31 -6.66
C PRO A 303 1.62 15.35 -8.19
N GLU A 304 1.49 14.19 -8.82
CA GLU A 304 1.34 14.06 -10.27
C GLU A 304 -0.04 14.53 -10.73
N ARG A 305 -1.11 14.28 -9.97
CA ARG A 305 -2.47 14.66 -10.36
C ARG A 305 -2.62 16.17 -10.60
N GLU A 306 -2.02 17.00 -9.74
CA GLU A 306 -2.06 18.46 -9.87
C GLU A 306 -1.25 18.92 -11.10
N MET A 307 -0.10 18.29 -11.33
CA MET A 307 0.74 18.57 -12.50
C MET A 307 0.16 18.06 -13.82
N SER A 308 -0.59 16.96 -13.79
CA SER A 308 -1.11 16.31 -15.01
C SER A 308 -2.03 17.23 -15.80
N LEU A 309 -2.92 17.98 -15.12
CA LEU A 309 -3.83 18.91 -15.80
C LEU A 309 -3.07 20.00 -16.56
N LEU A 310 -2.07 20.60 -15.91
CA LEU A 310 -1.25 21.65 -16.49
C LEU A 310 -0.39 21.12 -17.65
N LEU A 311 0.17 19.91 -17.51
CA LEU A 311 0.94 19.27 -18.57
C LEU A 311 0.05 18.86 -19.76
N GLU A 312 -1.19 18.44 -19.51
CA GLU A 312 -2.13 18.10 -20.56
C GLU A 312 -2.55 19.33 -21.37
N GLU A 313 -2.79 20.46 -20.70
CA GLU A 313 -3.06 21.75 -21.35
C GLU A 313 -1.83 22.21 -22.17
N THR A 314 -0.63 22.14 -21.58
CA THR A 314 0.62 22.44 -22.30
C THR A 314 0.79 21.53 -23.53
N HIS A 315 0.48 20.24 -23.42
CA HIS A 315 0.55 19.28 -24.52
C HIS A 315 -0.43 19.65 -25.66
N LYS A 316 -1.67 20.01 -25.32
CA LYS A 316 -2.68 20.46 -26.28
C LYS A 316 -2.22 21.71 -27.03
N GLU A 317 -1.72 22.72 -26.31
CA GLU A 317 -1.16 23.93 -26.94
C GLU A 317 0.02 23.63 -27.88
N CYS A 318 0.91 22.71 -27.51
CA CYS A 318 2.04 22.33 -28.36
C CYS A 318 1.57 21.65 -29.65
N ARG A 319 0.56 20.78 -29.55
CA ARG A 319 -0.06 20.08 -30.69
C ARG A 319 -0.76 21.05 -31.62
N GLU A 320 -1.55 21.98 -31.08
CA GLU A 320 -2.24 23.03 -31.84
C GLU A 320 -1.25 23.97 -32.54
N GLY A 321 -0.12 24.26 -31.89
CA GLY A 321 0.98 25.03 -32.46
C GLY A 321 1.87 24.26 -33.44
N ASN A 322 1.57 22.99 -33.76
CA ASN A 322 2.39 22.11 -34.62
C ASN A 322 3.87 22.08 -34.21
N MET A 323 4.16 22.10 -32.91
CA MET A 323 5.54 22.10 -32.41
C MET A 323 6.25 20.79 -32.73
N SER A 324 7.57 20.86 -32.91
CA SER A 324 8.39 19.64 -33.01
C SER A 324 8.36 18.86 -31.69
N VAL A 325 8.49 17.54 -31.73
CA VAL A 325 8.57 16.68 -30.53
C VAL A 325 9.64 17.17 -29.55
N ARG A 326 10.76 17.68 -30.06
CA ARG A 326 11.85 18.21 -29.24
C ARG A 326 11.44 19.47 -28.47
N ASP A 327 10.75 20.40 -29.14
CA ASP A 327 10.36 21.67 -28.52
C ASP A 327 9.15 21.51 -27.61
N GLU A 328 8.22 20.61 -27.96
CA GLU A 328 7.17 20.14 -27.08
C GLU A 328 7.75 19.60 -25.77
N MET A 329 8.73 18.70 -25.83
CA MET A 329 9.38 18.15 -24.65
C MET A 329 10.07 19.21 -23.80
N LYS A 330 10.69 20.23 -24.43
CA LYS A 330 11.26 21.38 -23.70
C LYS A 330 10.18 22.20 -23.00
N LYS A 331 9.07 22.50 -23.68
CA LYS A 331 7.96 23.28 -23.11
C LYS A 331 7.31 22.54 -21.95
N LEU A 332 7.00 21.25 -22.12
CA LEU A 332 6.50 20.38 -21.04
C LEU A 332 7.47 20.32 -19.86
N SER A 333 8.77 20.19 -20.11
CA SER A 333 9.78 20.21 -19.05
C SER A 333 9.81 21.54 -18.32
N GLY A 334 9.77 22.66 -19.05
CA GLY A 334 9.72 24.01 -18.48
C GLY A 334 8.50 24.22 -17.60
N THR A 335 7.30 23.84 -18.09
CA THR A 335 6.06 23.85 -17.31
C THR A 335 6.22 23.01 -16.04
N PHE A 336 6.77 21.80 -16.14
CA PHE A 336 6.96 20.95 -14.98
C PHE A 336 7.86 21.60 -13.92
N PHE A 337 9.04 22.10 -14.32
CA PHE A 337 10.00 22.69 -13.37
C PHE A 337 9.50 23.98 -12.73
N ASN A 338 8.74 24.80 -13.46
CA ASN A 338 8.26 26.09 -12.96
C ASN A 338 7.06 25.95 -12.01
N HIS A 339 6.23 24.93 -12.19
CA HIS A 339 4.98 24.80 -11.44
C HIS A 339 5.01 23.70 -10.36
N ARG A 340 5.98 22.77 -10.42
CA ARG A 340 6.08 21.71 -9.42
C ARG A 340 6.52 22.25 -8.06
N GLN A 341 5.61 22.20 -7.09
CA GLN A 341 5.90 22.51 -5.70
C GLN A 341 6.53 21.30 -5.00
N VAL A 342 7.52 21.56 -4.14
CA VAL A 342 8.27 20.57 -3.38
C VAL A 342 8.49 21.12 -1.99
N SER A 343 8.16 20.36 -0.95
CA SER A 343 8.46 20.80 0.43
C SER A 343 9.96 20.77 0.71
N VAL A 344 10.43 21.54 1.70
CA VAL A 344 11.84 21.52 2.09
C VAL A 344 12.29 20.11 2.50
N GLN A 345 11.46 19.39 3.25
CA GLN A 345 11.77 18.01 3.64
C GLN A 345 11.75 17.05 2.44
N GLU A 346 10.87 17.22 1.45
CA GLU A 346 10.91 16.45 0.21
C GLU A 346 12.21 16.71 -0.57
N ALA A 347 12.61 17.98 -0.69
CA ALA A 347 13.85 18.36 -1.35
C ALA A 347 15.06 17.72 -0.65
N ILE A 348 15.07 17.69 0.68
CA ILE A 348 16.11 17.02 1.47
C ILE A 348 16.13 15.52 1.19
N TYR A 349 14.97 14.85 1.20
CA TYR A 349 14.88 13.42 0.89
C TYR A 349 15.51 13.11 -0.48
N ARG A 350 15.18 13.93 -1.49
CA ARG A 350 15.72 13.78 -2.85
C ARG A 350 17.20 14.08 -2.93
N ALA A 351 17.65 15.20 -2.37
CA ALA A 351 19.05 15.63 -2.41
C ALA A 351 19.98 14.67 -1.66
N THR A 352 19.51 14.10 -0.55
CA THR A 352 20.28 13.17 0.29
C THR A 352 20.08 11.69 -0.07
N LYS A 353 19.28 11.39 -1.10
CA LYS A 353 18.92 10.04 -1.54
C LYS A 353 18.26 9.19 -0.45
N MET A 354 17.51 9.80 0.45
CA MET A 354 16.69 9.07 1.40
C MET A 354 15.54 8.36 0.67
N PRO A 355 15.22 7.11 1.01
CA PRO A 355 14.17 6.38 0.32
C PRO A 355 12.78 6.99 0.57
N LEU A 356 12.05 7.24 -0.52
CA LEU A 356 10.61 7.55 -0.47
C LEU A 356 9.75 6.27 -0.56
N THR A 357 10.39 5.11 -0.74
CA THR A 357 9.74 3.81 -0.73
C THR A 357 10.61 2.80 -0.02
N TYR A 358 9.99 1.95 0.79
CA TYR A 358 10.62 0.81 1.44
C TYR A 358 9.79 -0.45 1.16
N SER A 359 10.43 -1.61 1.14
CA SER A 359 9.77 -2.88 0.81
C SER A 359 10.53 -4.06 1.41
N SER A 360 9.81 -5.09 1.83
CA SER A 360 10.39 -6.39 2.21
C SER A 360 11.06 -7.11 1.03
N ARG A 361 10.66 -6.77 -0.20
CA ARG A 361 11.10 -7.42 -1.45
C ARG A 361 11.61 -6.40 -2.47
N GLY A 362 12.63 -6.78 -3.22
CA GLY A 362 13.06 -6.05 -4.42
C GLY A 362 12.05 -6.21 -5.56
N PHE A 363 12.04 -5.25 -6.48
CA PHE A 363 11.23 -5.30 -7.70
C PHE A 363 12.13 -5.35 -8.93
N LEU A 364 11.82 -6.20 -9.89
CA LEU A 364 12.58 -6.35 -11.13
C LEU A 364 11.64 -6.32 -12.32
N PHE A 365 12.01 -5.60 -13.37
CA PHE A 365 11.35 -5.71 -14.66
C PHE A 365 12.09 -6.73 -15.52
N VAL A 366 11.37 -7.71 -16.05
CA VAL A 366 11.86 -8.77 -16.92
C VAL A 366 11.48 -8.41 -18.35
N PRO A 367 12.45 -8.06 -19.22
CA PRO A 367 12.19 -7.69 -20.62
C PRO A 367 11.97 -8.95 -21.47
N SER A 368 10.91 -9.71 -21.18
CA SER A 368 10.67 -11.05 -21.74
C SER A 368 10.37 -11.05 -23.24
N HIS A 369 9.75 -9.99 -23.76
CA HIS A 369 9.42 -9.85 -25.18
C HIS A 369 10.66 -9.63 -26.07
N SER A 370 10.61 -10.07 -27.33
CA SER A 370 11.72 -9.94 -28.29
C SER A 370 12.01 -8.48 -28.64
N ASN A 371 10.97 -7.65 -28.77
CA ASN A 371 11.07 -6.23 -29.03
C ASN A 371 11.26 -5.38 -27.76
N SER A 372 12.09 -5.86 -26.82
CA SER A 372 12.39 -5.12 -25.60
C SER A 372 13.45 -4.05 -25.82
N CYS A 373 13.32 -2.93 -25.11
CA CYS A 373 14.31 -1.85 -25.17
C CYS A 373 15.68 -2.34 -24.70
N LYS A 374 16.73 -2.03 -25.47
CA LYS A 374 18.13 -2.31 -25.16
C LYS A 374 18.89 -1.01 -24.96
N PHE A 375 19.81 -1.01 -24.00
CA PHE A 375 20.73 0.10 -23.80
C PHE A 375 21.97 -0.11 -24.66
N LEU A 376 22.42 0.94 -25.32
CA LEU A 376 23.73 0.96 -25.96
C LEU A 376 24.84 0.88 -24.91
N LYS A 377 25.99 0.31 -25.28
CA LYS A 377 27.21 0.39 -24.48
C LYS A 377 27.59 1.88 -24.26
N PRO A 378 28.30 2.21 -23.17
CA PRO A 378 28.78 3.57 -22.94
C PRO A 378 29.54 4.14 -24.14
N HIS A 379 29.38 5.44 -24.39
CA HIS A 379 29.94 6.12 -25.57
C HIS A 379 31.44 5.92 -25.76
N ASN A 380 32.21 5.89 -24.67
CA ASN A 380 33.64 5.59 -24.70
C ASN A 380 33.91 4.16 -25.18
N VAL A 381 33.15 3.18 -24.70
CA VAL A 381 33.28 1.77 -25.15
C VAL A 381 32.94 1.66 -26.64
N LEU A 382 31.89 2.31 -27.10
CA LEU A 382 31.49 2.27 -28.52
C LEU A 382 32.54 2.89 -29.45
N LYS A 383 33.24 3.94 -29.02
CA LYS A 383 34.30 4.58 -29.79
C LYS A 383 35.51 3.67 -30.00
N ASP A 384 35.80 2.83 -29.02
CA ASP A 384 36.95 1.92 -29.03
C ASP A 384 36.61 0.57 -29.68
N MET A 385 35.34 0.33 -30.03
CA MET A 385 34.90 -0.88 -30.72
C MET A 385 35.21 -0.82 -32.22
N ASP A 386 35.38 -1.99 -32.84
CA ASP A 386 35.45 -2.10 -34.29
C ASP A 386 34.17 -1.52 -34.93
N PRO A 387 34.27 -0.67 -35.97
CA PRO A 387 33.10 -0.10 -36.64
C PRO A 387 32.09 -1.13 -37.18
N ASN A 388 32.51 -2.38 -37.40
CA ASN A 388 31.67 -3.48 -37.87
C ASN A 388 31.18 -4.40 -36.73
N ASP A 389 31.52 -4.13 -35.48
CA ASP A 389 31.03 -4.93 -34.35
C ASP A 389 29.55 -4.61 -34.07
N GLU A 390 28.67 -5.59 -34.32
CA GLU A 390 27.23 -5.47 -34.10
C GLU A 390 26.82 -5.60 -32.62
N ASN A 391 27.74 -6.00 -31.73
CA ASN A 391 27.49 -6.14 -30.30
C ASN A 391 27.51 -4.78 -29.58
N ILE A 392 26.75 -3.81 -30.07
CA ILE A 392 26.73 -2.44 -29.54
C ILE A 392 25.87 -2.27 -28.28
N TYR A 393 25.17 -3.33 -27.86
CA TYR A 393 24.23 -3.29 -26.73
C TYR A 393 24.85 -3.81 -25.43
N MET A 394 24.39 -3.27 -24.30
CA MET A 394 24.70 -3.81 -22.98
C MET A 394 23.92 -5.12 -22.74
N SER A 395 24.58 -6.09 -22.12
CA SER A 395 23.89 -7.31 -21.67
C SER A 395 22.81 -6.97 -20.64
N ASN A 396 21.60 -7.50 -20.83
CA ASN A 396 20.46 -7.31 -19.94
C ASN A 396 20.19 -8.58 -19.10
N LEU A 397 19.02 -8.66 -18.45
CA LEU A 397 18.65 -9.82 -17.62
C LEU A 397 18.40 -11.09 -18.46
N VAL A 398 17.86 -10.96 -19.68
CA VAL A 398 17.59 -12.07 -20.59
C VAL A 398 18.90 -12.70 -21.06
N ASP A 399 19.89 -11.88 -21.43
CA ASP A 399 21.20 -12.39 -21.84
C ASP A 399 21.86 -13.20 -20.72
N LYS A 400 21.75 -12.72 -19.48
CA LYS A 400 22.27 -13.40 -18.28
C LYS A 400 21.51 -14.67 -17.94
N TYR A 401 20.21 -14.71 -18.25
CA TYR A 401 19.41 -15.92 -18.12
C TYR A 401 19.84 -16.98 -19.13
N PHE A 402 20.08 -16.61 -20.38
CA PHE A 402 20.59 -17.57 -21.38
C PHE A 402 22.01 -18.05 -21.07
N ASP A 403 22.83 -17.17 -20.49
CA ASP A 403 24.20 -17.48 -20.07
C ASP A 403 24.31 -18.17 -18.68
N ARG A 404 23.19 -18.57 -18.07
CA ARG A 404 23.16 -19.27 -16.77
C ARG A 404 23.90 -20.62 -16.83
N PRO A 405 24.41 -21.16 -15.71
CA PRO A 405 25.19 -22.41 -15.74
C PRO A 405 24.43 -23.62 -16.30
N ASN A 406 25.15 -24.59 -16.85
CA ASN A 406 24.60 -25.84 -17.41
C ASN A 406 24.50 -26.95 -16.33
N GLU A 407 24.07 -26.59 -15.13
CA GLU A 407 23.82 -27.55 -14.05
C GLU A 407 22.30 -27.82 -13.96
N PRO A 408 21.85 -29.04 -13.58
CA PRO A 408 20.43 -29.37 -13.49
C PRO A 408 19.61 -28.42 -12.62
N GLU A 409 20.22 -27.84 -11.57
CA GLU A 409 19.57 -26.84 -10.69
C GLU A 409 19.19 -25.54 -11.41
N PHE A 410 19.79 -25.25 -12.57
CA PHE A 410 19.51 -24.08 -13.41
C PHE A 410 18.63 -24.40 -14.61
N ASP A 411 17.99 -25.58 -14.66
CA ASP A 411 16.89 -25.85 -15.59
C ASP A 411 15.58 -25.20 -15.11
N ILE A 412 15.65 -23.88 -14.98
CA ILE A 412 14.60 -23.01 -14.45
C ILE A 412 14.14 -22.04 -15.54
N CYS A 413 12.90 -21.57 -15.43
CA CYS A 413 12.38 -20.53 -16.32
C CYS A 413 12.98 -19.15 -15.99
N MET A 414 12.83 -18.21 -16.92
CA MET A 414 13.35 -16.85 -16.74
C MET A 414 12.73 -16.12 -15.55
N ALA A 415 11.46 -16.38 -15.25
CA ALA A 415 10.79 -15.84 -14.06
C ALA A 415 11.47 -16.30 -12.76
N ASP A 416 11.73 -17.60 -12.63
CA ASP A 416 12.46 -18.19 -11.49
C ASP A 416 13.87 -17.63 -11.38
N PHE A 417 14.59 -17.52 -12.50
CA PHE A 417 15.92 -16.91 -12.53
C PHE A 417 15.90 -15.46 -12.03
N ALA A 418 15.00 -14.62 -12.55
CA ALA A 418 14.91 -13.21 -12.17
C ALA A 418 14.50 -13.02 -10.70
N SER A 419 13.52 -13.82 -10.26
CA SER A 419 12.92 -13.74 -8.94
C SER A 419 13.84 -14.26 -7.84
N GLU A 420 14.41 -15.45 -8.03
CA GLU A 420 15.16 -16.17 -7.00
C GLU A 420 16.64 -15.79 -6.95
N TYR A 421 17.21 -15.26 -8.02
CA TYR A 421 18.65 -14.99 -8.09
C TYR A 421 18.97 -13.49 -8.13
N GLU A 422 20.08 -13.14 -7.49
CA GLU A 422 20.70 -11.82 -7.58
C GLU A 422 21.90 -11.90 -8.53
N ILE A 423 21.94 -11.00 -9.51
CA ILE A 423 23.05 -10.84 -10.45
C ILE A 423 24.13 -9.97 -9.80
N LEU A 424 25.38 -10.45 -9.84
CA LEU A 424 26.55 -9.81 -9.29
C LEU A 424 27.56 -9.52 -10.39
N SER A 425 28.18 -8.34 -10.34
CA SER A 425 29.42 -8.10 -11.08
C SER A 425 30.55 -8.89 -10.40
N VAL A 426 31.37 -9.59 -11.20
CA VAL A 426 32.50 -10.40 -10.69
C VAL A 426 33.53 -9.54 -9.95
N ASN A 427 33.62 -8.25 -10.28
CA ASN A 427 34.53 -7.30 -9.63
C ASN A 427 34.10 -6.93 -8.20
N LYS A 428 32.85 -7.22 -7.81
CA LYS A 428 32.32 -6.88 -6.49
C LYS A 428 32.58 -8.03 -5.52
N LYS A 429 33.60 -7.88 -4.65
CA LYS A 429 33.90 -8.84 -3.59
C LYS A 429 32.71 -8.93 -2.60
N VAL A 430 32.05 -10.08 -2.55
CA VAL A 430 31.04 -10.38 -1.52
C VAL A 430 31.75 -11.05 -0.35
N LYS A 431 31.85 -10.35 0.78
CA LYS A 431 32.37 -10.94 2.02
C LYS A 431 31.35 -11.96 2.54
N GLN A 432 31.78 -13.21 2.74
CA GLN A 432 30.99 -14.31 3.33
C GLN A 432 29.58 -14.47 2.73
N PRO A 433 29.47 -15.02 1.50
CA PRO A 433 28.17 -15.19 0.87
C PRO A 433 27.34 -16.24 1.62
N LYS A 434 26.08 -15.91 1.92
CA LYS A 434 25.11 -16.83 2.57
C LYS A 434 24.66 -17.99 1.66
N THR A 435 24.79 -17.83 0.34
CA THR A 435 24.42 -18.82 -0.67
C THR A 435 25.56 -18.96 -1.68
N PRO A 436 25.71 -20.13 -2.33
CA PRO A 436 26.76 -20.34 -3.33
C PRO A 436 26.69 -19.29 -4.45
N ILE A 437 27.87 -18.83 -4.87
CA ILE A 437 28.03 -17.95 -6.03
C ILE A 437 28.45 -18.80 -7.22
N LYS A 438 27.69 -18.72 -8.31
CA LYS A 438 27.97 -19.42 -9.57
C LYS A 438 28.24 -18.41 -10.67
N ARG A 439 29.31 -18.60 -11.44
CA ARG A 439 29.63 -17.72 -12.58
C ARG A 439 28.70 -18.03 -13.75
N LEU A 440 28.35 -17.00 -14.52
CA LEU A 440 27.75 -17.22 -15.82
C LEU A 440 28.80 -17.79 -16.79
N GLN A 441 28.35 -18.40 -17.89
CA GLN A 441 29.23 -19.16 -18.78
C GLN A 441 30.22 -18.27 -19.53
N THR A 442 29.72 -17.20 -20.15
CA THR A 442 30.51 -16.32 -21.03
C THR A 442 30.58 -14.88 -20.54
N LEU A 443 29.51 -14.40 -19.90
CA LEU A 443 29.40 -13.04 -19.41
C LEU A 443 30.16 -12.89 -18.09
N ASN A 444 30.81 -11.73 -17.89
CA ASN A 444 31.55 -11.41 -16.68
C ASN A 444 30.63 -11.03 -15.49
N PHE A 445 29.69 -11.92 -15.18
CA PHE A 445 28.75 -11.82 -14.07
C PHE A 445 28.68 -13.15 -13.32
N ALA A 446 28.16 -13.08 -12.11
CA ALA A 446 27.83 -14.25 -11.32
C ALA A 446 26.40 -14.13 -10.77
N ILE A 447 25.85 -15.24 -10.32
CA ILE A 447 24.54 -15.31 -9.68
C ILE A 447 24.68 -15.93 -8.30
N LYS A 448 23.81 -15.50 -7.39
CA LYS A 448 23.60 -16.16 -6.10
C LYS A 448 22.11 -16.20 -5.79
N LYS A 449 21.66 -17.23 -5.07
CA LYS A 449 20.26 -17.33 -4.64
C LYS A 449 19.95 -16.30 -3.55
N ARG A 450 18.79 -15.64 -3.61
CA ARG A 450 18.33 -14.70 -2.59
C ARG A 450 17.98 -15.45 -1.31
N CYS A 451 18.44 -14.94 -0.17
CA CYS A 451 18.31 -15.66 1.11
C CYS A 451 17.05 -15.28 1.91
N ASN A 452 16.57 -14.04 1.76
CA ASN A 452 15.46 -13.54 2.58
C ASN A 452 14.14 -13.67 1.81
N HIS A 453 14.03 -12.93 0.69
CA HIS A 453 12.83 -12.94 -0.12
C HIS A 453 13.19 -12.95 -1.61
N ASN A 454 12.41 -13.73 -2.36
CA ASN A 454 12.37 -13.65 -3.81
C ASN A 454 11.87 -12.26 -4.25
N ALA A 455 12.45 -11.75 -5.33
CA ALA A 455 12.07 -10.47 -5.89
C ALA A 455 10.70 -10.55 -6.58
N ILE A 456 9.95 -9.46 -6.50
CA ILE A 456 8.70 -9.31 -7.25
C ILE A 456 9.06 -8.96 -8.69
N ILE A 457 8.66 -9.80 -9.63
CA ILE A 457 8.91 -9.55 -11.05
C ILE A 457 7.76 -8.75 -11.68
N ARG A 458 8.07 -7.92 -12.66
CA ARG A 458 7.11 -7.27 -13.57
C ARG A 458 7.58 -7.56 -14.98
N TYR A 459 6.67 -7.58 -15.93
CA TYR A 459 6.97 -7.89 -17.32
C TYR A 459 5.93 -7.21 -18.22
N PRO A 460 6.20 -7.08 -19.53
CA PRO A 460 5.22 -6.56 -20.48
C PRO A 460 3.89 -7.33 -20.39
N TYR A 461 2.79 -6.60 -20.51
CA TYR A 461 1.44 -7.16 -20.57
C TYR A 461 0.92 -7.04 -22.00
N PHE A 462 0.42 -8.16 -22.53
CA PHE A 462 -0.22 -8.25 -23.84
C PHE A 462 -1.63 -8.81 -23.63
N ASN A 463 -2.59 -8.33 -24.40
CA ASN A 463 -3.95 -8.82 -24.33
C ASN A 463 -4.04 -10.15 -25.10
N ARG A 464 -4.60 -11.18 -24.47
CA ARG A 464 -4.70 -12.52 -25.07
C ARG A 464 -5.57 -12.58 -26.32
N GLU A 465 -6.59 -11.73 -26.42
CA GLU A 465 -7.57 -11.75 -27.51
C GLU A 465 -7.17 -10.81 -28.65
N THR A 466 -6.67 -9.61 -28.32
CA THR A 466 -6.33 -8.59 -29.32
C THR A 466 -4.86 -8.62 -29.74
N ASP A 467 -3.99 -9.31 -28.99
CA ASP A 467 -2.54 -9.39 -29.23
C ASP A 467 -1.99 -10.79 -28.90
N THR A 468 -2.64 -11.80 -29.46
CA THR A 468 -2.50 -13.21 -29.13
C THR A 468 -1.07 -13.73 -29.25
N GLU A 469 -0.40 -13.48 -30.37
CA GLU A 469 0.95 -14.02 -30.60
C GLU A 469 2.00 -13.38 -29.69
N ASN A 470 1.94 -12.07 -29.45
CA ASN A 470 2.85 -11.43 -28.50
C ASN A 470 2.57 -11.88 -27.06
N TYR A 471 1.29 -12.13 -26.73
CA TYR A 471 0.91 -12.74 -25.46
C TYR A 471 1.57 -14.11 -25.26
N TYR A 472 1.43 -15.04 -26.22
CA TYR A 472 2.04 -16.37 -26.08
C TYR A 472 3.56 -16.34 -26.20
N GLN A 473 4.15 -15.47 -27.03
CA GLN A 473 5.60 -15.28 -27.07
C GLN A 473 6.14 -14.87 -25.70
N ASN A 474 5.50 -13.88 -25.07
CA ASN A 474 5.88 -13.38 -23.76
C ASN A 474 5.73 -14.47 -22.67
N LEU A 475 4.61 -15.19 -22.70
CA LEU A 475 4.31 -16.28 -21.78
C LEU A 475 5.35 -17.41 -21.86
N LEU A 476 5.64 -17.89 -23.08
CA LEU A 476 6.63 -18.93 -23.32
C LEU A 476 8.03 -18.46 -22.93
N SER A 477 8.44 -17.26 -23.33
CA SER A 477 9.76 -16.72 -22.97
C SER A 477 9.95 -16.65 -21.46
N LEU A 478 8.91 -16.27 -20.72
CA LEU A 478 8.99 -16.03 -19.28
C LEU A 478 8.97 -17.34 -18.47
N TYR A 479 8.12 -18.29 -18.86
CA TYR A 479 7.78 -19.46 -18.04
C TYR A 479 8.25 -20.81 -18.60
N LEU A 480 8.74 -20.87 -19.83
CA LEU A 480 9.39 -22.08 -20.36
C LEU A 480 10.89 -22.05 -20.05
N PRO A 481 11.50 -23.15 -19.55
CA PRO A 481 12.93 -23.20 -19.25
C PRO A 481 13.77 -23.37 -20.54
N ILE A 482 13.86 -22.30 -21.34
CA ILE A 482 14.64 -22.28 -22.59
C ILE A 482 16.09 -21.79 -22.39
N ARG A 483 17.02 -22.21 -23.24
CA ARG A 483 18.43 -21.74 -23.27
C ARG A 483 18.71 -20.73 -24.37
N SER A 484 17.85 -20.65 -25.38
CA SER A 484 17.87 -19.66 -26.44
C SER A 484 16.45 -19.34 -26.91
N ARG A 485 16.24 -18.14 -27.47
CA ARG A 485 14.97 -17.81 -28.13
C ARG A 485 14.68 -18.68 -29.36
N ASN A 486 15.72 -19.27 -29.96
CA ASN A 486 15.58 -20.16 -31.12
C ASN A 486 14.86 -21.48 -30.78
N GLU A 487 14.74 -21.83 -29.49
CA GLU A 487 13.96 -22.99 -29.04
C GLU A 487 12.45 -22.74 -29.07
N LEU A 488 12.02 -21.49 -29.26
CA LEU A 488 10.60 -21.15 -29.41
C LEU A 488 10.22 -21.26 -30.88
N GLU A 489 9.27 -22.15 -31.20
CA GLU A 489 8.68 -22.21 -32.53
C GLU A 489 7.77 -21.00 -32.78
N LYS A 490 7.80 -20.49 -34.02
CA LYS A 490 6.87 -19.44 -34.47
C LYS A 490 5.46 -20.02 -34.61
N LEU A 491 4.44 -19.16 -34.53
CA LEU A 491 3.07 -19.54 -34.15
C LEU A 491 3.04 -19.96 -32.68
N TYR A 492 3.35 -18.99 -31.81
CA TYR A 492 3.55 -19.20 -30.39
C TYR A 492 2.31 -19.76 -29.70
N GLU A 493 1.10 -19.40 -30.15
CA GLU A 493 -0.13 -20.00 -29.65
C GLU A 493 -0.17 -21.50 -29.93
N LEU A 494 0.10 -21.91 -31.18
CA LEU A 494 0.07 -23.30 -31.58
C LEU A 494 1.09 -24.11 -30.78
N PHE A 495 2.33 -23.62 -30.71
CA PHE A 495 3.39 -24.27 -29.94
C PHE A 495 3.04 -24.40 -28.45
N TYR A 496 2.42 -23.38 -27.85
CA TYR A 496 1.93 -23.48 -26.47
C TYR A 496 0.86 -24.58 -26.32
N GLN A 497 -0.06 -24.71 -27.27
CA GLN A 497 -1.18 -25.65 -27.20
C GLN A 497 -0.78 -27.10 -27.48
N THR A 498 0.08 -27.34 -28.47
CA THR A 498 0.40 -28.67 -29.00
C THR A 498 1.82 -29.13 -28.75
N GLY A 499 2.75 -28.21 -28.43
CA GLY A 499 4.16 -28.50 -28.27
C GLY A 499 4.47 -29.43 -27.09
N GLU A 500 5.47 -30.28 -27.27
CA GLU A 500 6.01 -31.18 -26.26
C GLU A 500 7.53 -31.03 -26.20
N ILE A 501 8.07 -30.96 -24.98
CA ILE A 501 9.52 -30.86 -24.76
C ILE A 501 9.95 -31.85 -23.69
N PHE A 502 11.23 -32.23 -23.71
CA PHE A 502 11.82 -33.02 -22.65
C PHE A 502 12.12 -32.13 -21.42
N ASP A 503 11.43 -32.38 -20.31
CA ASP A 503 11.64 -31.65 -19.04
C ASP A 503 12.77 -32.35 -18.26
N ASN A 504 13.96 -31.74 -18.19
CA ASN A 504 15.11 -32.37 -17.52
C ASN A 504 14.88 -32.51 -16.01
N ARG A 505 13.98 -31.73 -15.39
CA ARG A 505 13.67 -31.87 -13.96
C ARG A 505 12.83 -33.11 -13.67
N GLN A 506 11.94 -33.45 -14.59
CA GLN A 506 11.03 -34.59 -14.47
C GLN A 506 11.49 -35.82 -15.28
N GLN A 507 12.60 -35.69 -16.03
CA GLN A 507 13.17 -36.74 -16.88
C GLN A 507 12.13 -37.39 -17.81
N SER A 508 11.22 -36.59 -18.36
CA SER A 508 10.11 -37.05 -19.19
C SER A 508 9.66 -36.01 -20.21
N ILE A 509 9.03 -36.47 -21.30
CA ILE A 509 8.39 -35.60 -22.29
C ILE A 509 7.10 -35.05 -21.66
N ARG A 510 6.94 -33.72 -21.71
CA ARG A 510 5.78 -33.02 -21.15
C ARG A 510 5.27 -31.98 -22.13
N LYS A 511 3.95 -31.76 -22.10
CA LYS A 511 3.32 -30.67 -22.87
C LYS A 511 3.80 -29.32 -22.36
N VAL A 512 4.17 -28.44 -23.27
CA VAL A 512 4.63 -27.06 -23.01
C VAL A 512 3.63 -26.32 -22.13
N LYS A 513 2.33 -26.44 -22.43
CA LYS A 513 1.23 -25.86 -21.65
C LYS A 513 1.32 -26.16 -20.14
N TYR A 514 1.66 -27.39 -19.76
CA TYR A 514 1.69 -27.78 -18.34
C TYR A 514 2.90 -27.18 -17.62
N ILE A 515 4.07 -27.19 -18.26
CA ILE A 515 5.29 -26.59 -17.70
C ILE A 515 5.10 -25.08 -17.50
N VAL A 516 4.57 -24.40 -18.53
CA VAL A 516 4.29 -22.97 -18.48
C VAL A 516 3.28 -22.66 -17.38
N TYR A 517 2.18 -23.41 -17.27
CA TYR A 517 1.17 -23.21 -16.24
C TYR A 517 1.69 -23.46 -14.81
N GLU A 518 2.57 -24.44 -14.62
CA GLU A 518 3.27 -24.70 -13.35
C GLU A 518 4.18 -23.57 -12.90
N ASN A 519 4.89 -22.95 -13.84
CA ASN A 519 5.75 -21.82 -13.52
C ASN A 519 4.92 -20.52 -13.38
N GLN A 520 3.94 -20.29 -14.25
CA GLN A 520 3.06 -19.12 -14.22
C GLN A 520 2.32 -19.00 -12.89
N ARG A 521 1.75 -20.09 -12.36
CA ARG A 521 0.99 -20.04 -11.10
C ARG A 521 1.82 -19.57 -9.89
N LYS A 522 3.16 -19.69 -9.92
CA LYS A 522 4.03 -19.14 -8.86
C LYS A 522 4.04 -17.61 -8.83
N TYR A 523 3.84 -16.98 -9.99
CA TYR A 523 3.95 -15.52 -10.18
C TYR A 523 2.60 -14.84 -10.43
N GLU A 524 1.56 -15.61 -10.68
CA GLU A 524 0.21 -15.11 -10.97
C GLU A 524 -0.85 -15.79 -10.09
N ALA A 525 -0.44 -16.35 -8.94
CA ALA A 525 -1.28 -17.06 -7.99
C ALA A 525 -2.58 -16.31 -7.65
N HIS A 526 -2.48 -14.99 -7.51
CA HIS A 526 -3.59 -14.11 -7.09
C HIS A 526 -4.10 -13.21 -8.22
N LEU A 527 -3.74 -13.49 -9.49
CA LEU A 527 -4.15 -12.65 -10.62
C LEU A 527 -5.68 -12.63 -10.77
N LYS A 528 -6.32 -13.81 -10.80
CA LYS A 528 -7.78 -13.94 -10.93
C LYS A 528 -8.53 -13.27 -9.78
N GLU A 529 -8.06 -13.46 -8.54
CA GLU A 529 -8.62 -12.81 -7.35
C GLU A 529 -8.53 -11.29 -7.47
N THR A 530 -7.38 -10.78 -7.91
CA THR A 530 -7.17 -9.33 -8.11
C THR A 530 -8.10 -8.77 -9.19
N ASP A 531 -8.27 -9.46 -10.31
CA ASP A 531 -9.13 -9.00 -11.42
C ASP A 531 -10.63 -9.07 -11.06
N ALA A 532 -11.04 -10.10 -10.29
CA ALA A 532 -12.38 -10.21 -9.75
C ALA A 532 -12.69 -9.07 -8.76
N MET A 533 -11.76 -8.78 -7.84
CA MET A 533 -11.89 -7.66 -6.90
C MET A 533 -11.96 -6.30 -7.63
N MET A 534 -11.12 -6.10 -8.65
CA MET A 534 -11.18 -4.90 -9.49
C MET A 534 -12.56 -4.73 -10.15
N SER A 535 -13.11 -5.82 -10.69
CA SER A 535 -14.42 -5.82 -11.34
C SER A 535 -15.56 -5.53 -10.35
N LEU A 536 -15.53 -6.13 -9.16
CA LEU A 536 -16.49 -5.87 -8.09
C LEU A 536 -16.42 -4.42 -7.61
N PHE A 537 -15.21 -3.92 -7.39
CA PHE A 537 -15.00 -2.54 -6.95
C PHE A 537 -15.54 -1.55 -7.99
N ASN A 538 -15.23 -1.72 -9.27
CA ASN A 538 -15.71 -0.82 -10.33
C ASN A 538 -17.25 -0.79 -10.41
N LYS A 539 -17.92 -1.94 -10.30
CA LYS A 539 -19.39 -2.02 -10.20
C LYS A 539 -19.94 -1.31 -8.96
N SER A 540 -19.23 -1.38 -7.84
CA SER A 540 -19.64 -0.72 -6.59
C SER A 540 -19.45 0.81 -6.63
N THR A 541 -18.62 1.37 -7.51
CA THR A 541 -18.25 2.80 -7.51
C THR A 541 -19.13 3.74 -8.35
N GLU A 542 -20.14 3.24 -9.06
CA GLU A 542 -20.95 4.08 -9.95
C GLU A 542 -21.82 5.13 -9.22
N ASN A 543 -22.00 5.03 -7.89
CA ASN A 543 -22.71 6.05 -7.07
C ASN A 543 -22.34 5.96 -5.58
N VAL A 544 -21.18 6.42 -5.12
CA VAL A 544 -20.79 6.25 -3.70
C VAL A 544 -20.39 7.55 -3.00
N LYS A 545 -21.04 7.79 -1.86
CA LYS A 545 -20.71 8.78 -0.83
C LYS A 545 -19.53 8.27 0.01
N GLU A 546 -18.59 9.13 0.41
CA GLU A 546 -17.30 8.71 1.00
C GLU A 546 -17.41 7.95 2.35
N ASP A 547 -18.48 8.20 3.11
CA ASP A 547 -18.81 7.51 4.38
C ASP A 547 -20.31 7.76 4.67
N GLU A 548 -21.16 6.73 4.55
CA GLU A 548 -22.62 6.88 4.69
C GLU A 548 -23.06 7.15 6.13
N TRP A 549 -22.25 6.71 7.10
CA TRP A 549 -22.46 7.03 8.51
C TRP A 549 -22.34 8.54 8.76
N SER A 550 -21.48 9.23 8.02
CA SER A 550 -21.35 10.70 8.09
C SER A 550 -22.65 11.45 7.78
N GLU A 551 -23.58 10.84 7.05
CA GLU A 551 -24.90 11.42 6.80
C GLU A 551 -25.85 11.31 8.00
N ILE A 552 -25.65 10.29 8.84
CA ILE A 552 -26.41 10.06 10.06
C ILE A 552 -25.99 11.07 11.14
N VAL A 553 -24.70 11.38 11.22
CA VAL A 553 -24.13 12.31 12.23
C VAL A 553 -23.77 13.68 11.64
N ALA A 554 -24.33 14.03 10.49
CA ALA A 554 -24.12 15.33 9.86
C ALA A 554 -24.55 16.44 10.82
N ASN A 555 -23.71 17.44 11.05
CA ASN A 555 -24.08 18.59 11.88
C ASN A 555 -25.01 19.50 11.10
N LEU A 556 -26.33 19.29 11.27
CA LEU A 556 -27.39 20.03 10.57
C LEU A 556 -27.57 21.47 11.07
N GLU A 557 -26.88 21.87 12.14
CA GLU A 557 -26.94 23.22 12.73
C GLU A 557 -25.83 24.17 12.18
N LYS A 558 -24.96 23.67 11.29
CA LYS A 558 -23.93 24.45 10.56
C LYS A 558 -24.34 24.66 9.10
#